data_AF-A0A2G5EES3-F1
#
_entry.id   AF-A0A2G5EES3-F1
#
_cell.length_a   1.000
_cell.length_b   1.000
_cell.length_c   1.000
_cell.angle_alpha   90.00
_cell.angle_beta   90.00
_cell.angle_gamma   90.00
#
_symmetry.space_group_name_H-M   'P 1'
#
loop_
_entity.id
_entity.type
_entity.pdbx_description
1 polymer ?
#
loop_
_entity_poly.entity_id
_entity_poly.type
_entity_poly.pdbx_seq_one_letter_code
_entity_poly.pdbx_strand_id
1 'polypeptide(L)'
;MDDQQGDGHSSDKQPCNGRRSGKRIAPPITTVVSSTAPCGACKFLRRKCISGCIFAPYFGSDQGAARFAAVHKVFGASNVSKLLLHIPTNQRHDAVVTISYEAQARLSDPVYGCVSTILALQQQVASLQAELSIVQTQLMNSRLAVANALQSSQQQQQQQHISVLQPAYSNNSSASNNLVNLGSFPPSFDLAVETPPSSRSFRPTGVSGPSRDEDEDEDEDSRNPVIYTNHILHGK
;
A
#
# COMPACT_ATOMS: atom_id res chain seq x y z
N MET A 1 -3.41 -68.82 54.86
CA MET A 1 -2.09 -68.16 54.97
C MET A 1 -2.31 -66.74 54.46
N ASP A 2 -2.97 -65.93 55.28
CA ASP A 2 -2.37 -64.93 56.21
C ASP A 2 -1.97 -63.68 55.40
N ASP A 3 -2.73 -62.59 55.41
CA ASP A 3 -2.87 -61.53 56.45
C ASP A 3 -1.79 -60.42 56.40
N GLN A 4 -2.28 -59.20 56.70
CA GLN A 4 -1.63 -57.91 57.07
C GLN A 4 -1.00 -57.00 55.97
N GLN A 5 -1.45 -55.74 55.79
CA GLN A 5 -1.32 -54.51 56.63
C GLN A 5 0.12 -53.93 56.56
N GLY A 6 0.44 -52.63 56.44
CA GLY A 6 -0.26 -51.34 56.50
C GLY A 6 0.76 -50.18 56.43
N ASP A 7 0.22 -48.95 56.55
CA ASP A 7 0.86 -47.70 57.04
C ASP A 7 1.91 -47.00 56.14
N GLY A 8 1.98 -45.67 56.00
CA GLY A 8 1.33 -44.56 56.70
C GLY A 8 2.34 -43.47 57.05
N HIS A 9 2.14 -42.24 56.53
CA HIS A 9 2.64 -40.93 57.02
C HIS A 9 4.15 -40.64 57.17
N SER A 10 4.65 -39.55 56.57
CA SER A 10 4.84 -38.26 57.26
C SER A 10 5.80 -37.33 56.50
N SER A 11 5.59 -36.03 56.73
CA SER A 11 6.23 -34.87 56.11
C SER A 11 7.69 -34.67 56.52
N ASP A 12 8.48 -34.03 55.64
CA ASP A 12 9.47 -33.05 56.12
C ASP A 12 9.66 -31.88 55.14
N LYS A 13 9.52 -30.68 55.71
CA LYS A 13 9.81 -29.37 55.10
C LYS A 13 11.34 -29.17 55.15
N GLN A 14 11.96 -28.40 54.27
CA GLN A 14 12.28 -26.96 54.44
C GLN A 14 13.64 -26.68 53.73
N PRO A 15 14.18 -25.44 53.71
CA PRO A 15 14.05 -24.44 52.66
C PRO A 15 15.38 -24.13 51.92
N CYS A 16 15.34 -23.34 50.85
CA CYS A 16 16.47 -22.47 50.52
C CYS A 16 16.01 -21.01 50.38
N ASN A 17 16.59 -20.18 51.25
CA ASN A 17 16.33 -18.77 51.45
C ASN A 17 16.86 -17.93 50.28
N GLY A 18 16.14 -16.85 49.99
CA GLY A 18 16.44 -15.93 48.88
C GLY A 18 17.46 -14.85 49.17
N ARG A 19 17.22 -13.70 48.50
CA ARG A 19 17.93 -12.40 48.40
C ARG A 19 18.47 -12.21 46.97
N ARG A 20 18.35 -11.06 46.33
CA ARG A 20 17.90 -9.71 46.70
C ARG A 20 17.65 -8.95 45.39
N SER A 21 16.62 -8.11 45.38
CA SER A 21 16.44 -7.06 44.38
C SER A 21 17.66 -6.14 44.35
N GLY A 22 18.24 -5.98 43.16
CA GLY A 22 19.27 -4.99 42.87
C GLY A 22 18.89 -4.25 41.60
N LYS A 23 18.18 -3.13 41.75
CA LYS A 23 17.90 -2.17 40.67
C LYS A 23 19.21 -1.45 40.36
N ARG A 24 19.87 -1.80 39.24
CA ARG A 24 20.94 -0.99 38.65
C ARG A 24 20.41 -0.37 37.37
N ILE A 25 20.42 0.95 37.33
CA ILE A 25 20.22 1.78 36.15
C ILE A 25 21.61 2.03 35.56
N ALA A 26 21.81 1.66 34.30
CA ALA A 26 23.02 1.91 33.50
C ALA A 26 22.63 1.97 31.99
N PRO A 27 23.44 2.63 31.13
CA PRO A 27 23.02 3.40 29.94
C PRO A 27 22.76 2.55 28.68
N PRO A 28 22.20 3.11 27.57
CA PRO A 28 21.89 2.33 26.38
C PRO A 28 23.18 2.04 25.60
N ILE A 29 23.64 0.81 25.66
CA ILE A 29 24.56 0.24 24.69
C ILE A 29 23.79 -0.91 24.04
N THR A 30 23.63 -0.85 22.72
CA THR A 30 23.04 -1.90 21.89
C THR A 30 23.90 -3.16 22.00
N THR A 31 23.74 -3.91 23.08
CA THR A 31 24.39 -5.20 23.30
C THR A 31 23.63 -6.23 22.50
N VAL A 32 24.23 -6.69 21.41
CA VAL A 32 23.96 -8.00 20.82
C VAL A 32 24.04 -9.04 21.94
N VAL A 33 22.86 -9.48 22.41
CA VAL A 33 22.75 -10.68 23.25
C VAL A 33 23.26 -11.84 22.41
N SER A 34 24.49 -12.27 22.68
CA SER A 34 24.94 -13.62 22.37
C SER A 34 24.13 -14.56 23.24
N SER A 35 22.92 -14.89 22.79
CA SER A 35 22.12 -15.94 23.37
C SER A 35 22.89 -17.26 23.22
N THR A 36 23.03 -17.99 24.32
CA THR A 36 23.55 -19.37 24.33
C THR A 36 22.66 -20.33 23.53
N ALA A 37 21.50 -19.86 23.09
CA ALA A 37 20.57 -20.57 22.23
C ALA A 37 21.02 -20.58 20.77
N PRO A 38 20.85 -21.70 20.04
CA PRO A 38 21.14 -21.74 18.61
C PRO A 38 20.19 -20.80 17.85
N CYS A 39 20.68 -20.13 16.81
CA CYS A 39 19.82 -19.36 15.92
C CYS A 39 18.80 -20.26 15.20
N GLY A 40 17.71 -19.67 14.69
CA GLY A 40 16.63 -20.37 14.01
C GLY A 40 17.11 -21.27 12.86
N ALA A 41 18.12 -20.82 12.10
CA ALA A 41 18.73 -21.63 11.05
C ALA A 41 19.44 -22.88 11.58
N CYS A 42 20.28 -22.72 12.61
CA CYS A 42 20.99 -23.84 13.23
C CYS A 42 20.02 -24.77 13.98
N LYS A 43 18.96 -24.23 14.60
CA LYS A 43 17.86 -24.99 15.21
C LYS A 43 17.15 -25.85 14.17
N PHE A 44 16.79 -25.28 13.01
CA PHE A 44 16.17 -26.02 11.91
C PHE A 44 17.09 -27.10 11.32
N LEU A 45 18.36 -26.76 11.09
CA LEU A 45 19.36 -27.68 10.54
C LEU A 45 19.88 -28.71 11.56
N ARG A 46 19.45 -28.64 12.82
CA ARG A 46 19.89 -29.53 13.92
C ARG A 46 21.41 -29.59 14.09
N ARG A 47 22.10 -28.45 13.92
CA ARG A 47 23.56 -28.34 14.05
C ARG A 47 23.97 -27.33 15.11
N LYS A 48 25.19 -27.45 15.63
CA LYS A 48 25.74 -26.49 16.60
C LYS A 48 25.85 -25.10 15.97
N CYS A 49 25.37 -24.08 16.69
CA CYS A 49 25.57 -22.68 16.31
C CYS A 49 26.92 -22.21 16.88
N ILE A 50 27.85 -21.84 16.00
CA ILE A 50 29.19 -21.38 16.36
C ILE A 50 29.28 -19.85 16.35
N SER A 51 30.26 -19.29 17.05
CA SER A 51 30.64 -17.88 16.94
C SER A 51 30.97 -17.54 15.49
N GLY A 52 30.30 -16.54 14.92
CA GLY A 52 30.44 -16.18 13.50
C GLY A 52 29.48 -16.89 12.55
N CYS A 53 28.45 -17.60 13.07
CA CYS A 53 27.39 -18.14 12.23
C CYS A 53 26.74 -17.04 11.37
N ILE A 54 26.86 -17.14 10.05
CA ILE A 54 26.33 -16.14 9.11
C ILE A 54 24.81 -15.95 9.22
N PHE A 55 24.07 -16.96 9.69
CA PHE A 55 22.63 -16.89 9.83
C PHE A 55 22.17 -16.33 11.19
N ALA A 56 23.04 -16.32 12.20
CA ALA A 56 22.66 -15.95 13.56
C ALA A 56 22.11 -14.52 13.69
N PRO A 57 22.67 -13.50 13.02
CA PRO A 57 22.15 -12.13 13.11
C PRO A 57 20.73 -11.96 12.56
N TYR A 58 20.27 -12.85 11.67
CA TYR A 58 19.03 -12.65 10.91
C TYR A 58 17.89 -13.59 11.34
N PHE A 59 18.22 -14.75 11.91
CA PHE A 59 17.23 -15.76 12.33
C PHE A 59 17.19 -15.91 13.86
N GLY A 60 17.32 -14.81 14.61
CA GLY A 60 17.34 -14.82 16.08
C GLY A 60 15.98 -14.81 16.78
N SER A 61 14.88 -14.58 16.05
CA SER A 61 13.53 -14.53 16.61
C SER A 61 12.95 -15.92 16.86
N ASP A 62 11.88 -16.00 17.66
CA ASP A 62 11.12 -17.24 17.89
C ASP A 62 10.65 -17.89 16.57
N GLN A 63 10.25 -17.04 15.61
CA GLN A 63 9.86 -17.45 14.26
C GLN A 63 11.03 -17.71 13.30
N GLY A 64 12.27 -17.59 13.78
CA GLY A 64 13.47 -17.75 12.96
C GLY A 64 13.59 -19.12 12.32
N ALA A 65 13.20 -20.19 13.01
CA ALA A 65 13.26 -21.55 12.47
C ALA A 65 12.24 -21.77 11.34
N ALA A 66 11.01 -21.27 11.51
CA ALA A 66 9.97 -21.37 10.49
C ALA A 66 10.34 -20.56 9.23
N ARG A 67 10.82 -19.32 9.40
CA ARG A 67 11.31 -18.49 8.27
C ARG A 67 12.47 -19.16 7.56
N PHE A 68 13.43 -19.72 8.31
CA PHE A 68 14.55 -20.42 7.70
C PHE A 68 14.12 -21.70 6.96
N ALA A 69 13.08 -22.39 7.42
CA ALA A 69 12.55 -23.56 6.73
C ALA A 69 12.08 -23.22 5.31
N ALA A 70 11.37 -22.09 5.15
CA ALA A 70 10.94 -21.62 3.83
C ALA A 70 12.14 -21.30 2.94
N VAL A 71 13.08 -20.50 3.45
CA VAL A 71 14.32 -20.12 2.76
C VAL A 71 15.13 -21.35 2.34
N HIS A 72 15.27 -22.34 3.23
CA HIS A 72 15.96 -23.58 2.96
C HIS A 72 15.26 -24.40 1.87
N LYS A 73 13.93 -24.48 1.89
CA LYS A 73 13.15 -25.25 0.92
C LYS A 73 13.24 -24.66 -0.49
N VAL A 74 13.26 -23.33 -0.63
CA VAL A 74 13.23 -22.67 -1.94
C VAL A 74 14.63 -22.42 -2.50
N PHE A 75 15.54 -21.89 -1.67
CA PHE A 75 16.87 -21.48 -2.13
C PHE A 75 17.97 -22.43 -1.68
N GLY A 76 17.80 -23.10 -0.54
CA GLY A 76 18.82 -23.93 0.08
C GLY A 76 19.82 -23.13 0.93
N ALA A 77 20.25 -23.70 2.06
CA ALA A 77 21.14 -23.03 3.00
C ALA A 77 22.47 -22.60 2.37
N SER A 78 23.07 -23.46 1.53
CA SER A 78 24.37 -23.18 0.92
C SER A 78 24.31 -22.01 -0.08
N ASN A 79 23.24 -21.92 -0.87
CA ASN A 79 23.08 -20.85 -1.84
C ASN A 79 22.86 -19.51 -1.14
N VAL A 80 22.02 -19.49 -0.10
CA VAL A 80 21.79 -18.28 0.70
C VAL A 80 23.07 -17.86 1.42
N SER A 81 23.83 -18.81 1.98
CA SER A 81 25.13 -18.50 2.59
C SER A 81 26.09 -17.85 1.59
N LYS A 82 26.21 -18.40 0.38
CA LYS A 82 27.06 -17.83 -0.69
C LYS A 82 26.57 -16.44 -1.09
N LEU A 83 25.27 -16.27 -1.29
CA LEU A 83 24.66 -14.98 -1.64
C LEU A 83 24.96 -13.92 -0.58
N LEU A 84 24.74 -14.22 0.70
CA LEU A 84 25.00 -13.27 1.78
C LEU A 84 26.48 -12.88 1.89
N LEU A 85 27.41 -13.77 1.54
CA LEU A 85 28.84 -13.42 1.51
C LEU A 85 29.19 -12.39 0.43
N HIS A 86 28.48 -12.41 -0.71
CA HIS A 86 28.69 -11.45 -1.81
C HIS A 86 28.00 -10.10 -1.56
N ILE A 87 27.02 -10.06 -0.65
CA ILE A 87 26.30 -8.82 -0.30
C ILE A 87 27.08 -8.06 0.77
N PRO A 88 27.27 -6.73 0.61
CA PRO A 88 27.85 -5.87 1.65
C PRO A 88 27.11 -5.98 2.99
N THR A 89 27.84 -6.01 4.10
CA THR A 89 27.27 -6.28 5.43
C THR A 89 26.09 -5.38 5.81
N ASN A 90 26.10 -4.12 5.38
CA ASN A 90 25.04 -3.14 5.63
C ASN A 90 23.71 -3.48 4.91
N GLN A 91 23.74 -4.29 3.85
CA GLN A 91 22.55 -4.66 3.07
C GLN A 91 22.09 -6.10 3.32
N ARG A 92 22.86 -6.89 4.07
CA ARG A 92 22.54 -8.30 4.31
C ARG A 92 21.22 -8.48 5.07
N HIS A 93 20.90 -7.56 5.98
CA HIS A 93 19.63 -7.62 6.70
C HIS A 93 18.44 -7.54 5.73
N ASP A 94 18.43 -6.53 4.86
CA ASP A 94 17.37 -6.33 3.87
C ASP A 94 17.32 -7.46 2.86
N ALA A 95 18.49 -7.96 2.45
CA ALA A 95 18.57 -9.14 1.59
C ALA A 95 17.90 -10.37 2.23
N VAL A 96 18.15 -10.66 3.52
CA VAL A 96 17.49 -11.80 4.19
C VAL A 96 15.99 -11.58 4.32
N VAL A 97 15.52 -10.35 4.55
CA VAL A 97 14.08 -10.04 4.57
C VAL A 97 13.45 -10.35 3.21
N THR A 98 14.05 -9.88 2.12
CA THR A 98 13.56 -10.13 0.75
C THR A 98 13.59 -11.62 0.41
N ILE A 99 14.70 -12.32 0.66
CA ILE A 99 14.82 -13.77 0.43
C ILE A 99 13.77 -14.54 1.24
N SER A 100 13.51 -14.13 2.48
CA SER A 100 12.48 -14.77 3.32
C SER A 100 11.08 -14.56 2.76
N TYR A 101 10.77 -13.35 2.29
CA TYR A 101 9.51 -13.04 1.63
C TYR A 101 9.32 -13.86 0.34
N GLU A 102 10.31 -13.85 -0.56
CA GLU A 102 10.26 -14.58 -1.82
C GLU A 102 10.11 -16.09 -1.59
N ALA A 103 10.84 -16.64 -0.62
CA ALA A 103 10.70 -18.05 -0.27
C ALA A 103 9.28 -18.36 0.19
N GLN A 104 8.71 -17.54 1.07
CA GLN A 104 7.35 -17.73 1.56
C GLN A 104 6.34 -17.63 0.41
N ALA A 105 6.47 -16.63 -0.46
CA ALA A 105 5.61 -16.46 -1.62
C ALA A 105 5.66 -17.67 -2.55
N ARG A 106 6.86 -18.23 -2.81
CA ARG A 106 7.03 -19.44 -3.61
C ARG A 106 6.43 -20.69 -2.96
N LEU A 107 6.35 -20.75 -1.63
CA LEU A 107 5.65 -21.84 -0.95
C LEU A 107 4.13 -21.71 -1.04
N SER A 108 3.62 -20.48 -1.00
CA SER A 108 2.19 -20.18 -1.15
C SER A 108 1.70 -20.34 -2.59
N ASP A 109 2.53 -19.95 -3.56
CA ASP A 109 2.28 -20.07 -4.99
C ASP A 109 3.49 -20.76 -5.66
N PRO A 110 3.45 -22.09 -5.85
CA PRO A 110 4.54 -22.84 -6.45
C PRO A 110 4.84 -22.47 -7.92
N VAL A 111 3.88 -21.87 -8.61
CA VAL A 111 4.00 -21.54 -10.04
C VAL A 111 4.61 -20.16 -10.20
N TYR A 112 3.97 -19.12 -9.64
CA TYR A 112 4.36 -17.73 -9.85
C TYR A 112 5.08 -17.11 -8.65
N GLY A 113 4.95 -17.65 -7.45
CA GLY A 113 5.61 -17.13 -6.25
C GLY A 113 5.29 -15.66 -6.00
N CYS A 114 6.31 -14.82 -5.81
CA CYS A 114 6.11 -13.38 -5.64
C CYS A 114 5.63 -12.66 -6.92
N VAL A 115 5.76 -13.28 -8.10
CA VAL A 115 5.34 -12.69 -9.37
C VAL A 115 3.83 -12.54 -9.45
N SER A 116 3.05 -13.44 -8.86
CA SER A 116 1.59 -13.28 -8.83
C SER A 116 1.16 -12.02 -8.08
N THR A 117 1.86 -11.67 -6.98
CA THR A 117 1.64 -10.40 -6.29
C THR A 117 1.99 -9.20 -7.16
N ILE A 118 3.09 -9.26 -7.91
CA ILE A 118 3.49 -8.19 -8.85
C ILE A 118 2.40 -7.98 -9.91
N LEU A 119 1.91 -9.06 -10.52
CA LEU A 119 0.89 -9.01 -11.56
C LEU A 119 -0.45 -8.48 -11.00
N ALA A 120 -0.86 -8.93 -9.81
CA ALA A 120 -2.06 -8.45 -9.16
C ALA A 120 -2.00 -6.94 -8.88
N LEU A 121 -0.85 -6.44 -8.40
CA LEU A 121 -0.64 -5.01 -8.17
C LEU A 121 -0.63 -4.22 -9.48
N GLN A 122 0.00 -4.73 -10.54
CA GLN A 122 -0.03 -4.10 -11.86
C GLN A 122 -1.45 -3.99 -12.42
N GLN A 123 -2.25 -5.05 -12.28
CA GLN A 123 -3.64 -5.05 -12.70
C GLN A 123 -4.48 -4.06 -11.87
N GLN A 124 -4.22 -3.96 -10.57
CA GLN A 124 -4.89 -3.01 -9.69
C GLN A 124 -4.57 -1.56 -10.09
N VAL A 125 -3.29 -1.26 -10.36
CA VAL A 125 -2.88 0.07 -10.85
C VAL A 125 -3.58 0.39 -12.17
N ALA A 126 -3.63 -0.57 -13.11
CA ALA A 126 -4.31 -0.38 -14.39
C ALA A 126 -5.83 -0.15 -14.22
N SER A 127 -6.49 -0.89 -13.33
CA SER A 127 -7.92 -0.70 -13.03
C SER A 127 -8.18 0.69 -12.46
N LEU A 128 -7.40 1.10 -11.46
CA LEU A 128 -7.55 2.41 -10.82
C LEU A 128 -7.28 3.55 -11.81
N GLN A 129 -6.31 3.39 -12.72
CA GLN A 129 -6.07 4.36 -13.78
C GLN A 129 -7.24 4.44 -14.77
N ALA A 130 -7.84 3.31 -15.13
CA ALA A 130 -9.02 3.27 -15.98
C ALA A 130 -10.22 3.96 -15.30
N GLU A 131 -10.49 3.66 -14.04
CA GLU A 131 -11.54 4.32 -13.25
C GLU A 131 -11.34 5.84 -13.18
N LEU A 132 -10.12 6.30 -12.90
CA LEU A 132 -9.80 7.72 -12.90
C LEU A 132 -10.06 8.36 -14.28
N SER A 133 -9.69 7.69 -15.37
CA SER A 133 -9.92 8.22 -16.72
C SER A 133 -11.41 8.33 -17.06
N ILE A 134 -12.23 7.38 -16.61
CA ILE A 134 -13.68 7.41 -16.77
C ILE A 134 -14.26 8.61 -16.01
N VAL A 135 -13.90 8.78 -14.74
CA VAL A 135 -14.40 9.90 -13.90
C VAL A 135 -13.96 11.25 -14.47
N GLN A 136 -12.70 11.38 -14.93
CA GLN A 136 -12.20 12.60 -15.56
C GLN A 136 -12.99 12.93 -16.85
N THR A 137 -13.29 11.92 -17.67
CA THR A 137 -14.09 12.09 -18.87
C THR A 137 -15.52 12.50 -18.54
N GLN A 138 -16.14 11.89 -17.53
CA GLN A 138 -17.47 12.25 -17.05
C GLN A 138 -17.51 13.70 -16.56
N LEU A 139 -16.53 14.14 -15.75
CA LEU A 139 -16.44 15.52 -15.29
C LEU A 139 -16.31 16.52 -16.44
N MET A 140 -15.50 16.20 -17.45
CA MET A 140 -15.34 17.06 -18.62
C MET A 140 -16.64 17.17 -19.43
N ASN A 141 -17.32 16.05 -19.64
CA ASN A 141 -18.60 16.01 -20.33
C ASN A 141 -19.70 16.78 -19.57
N SER A 142 -19.77 16.62 -18.25
CA SER A 142 -20.71 17.39 -17.40
C SER A 142 -20.44 18.89 -17.45
N ARG A 143 -19.17 19.31 -17.41
CA ARG A 143 -18.80 20.73 -17.55
C ARG A 143 -19.21 21.30 -18.92
N LEU A 144 -18.98 20.54 -19.99
CA LEU A 144 -19.38 20.95 -21.33
C LEU A 144 -20.90 21.03 -21.48
N ALA A 145 -21.64 20.06 -20.92
CA ALA A 145 -23.10 20.06 -20.91
C ALA A 145 -23.67 21.30 -20.19
N VAL A 146 -23.10 21.67 -19.04
CA VAL A 146 -23.49 22.89 -18.30
C VAL A 146 -23.18 24.15 -19.11
N ALA A 147 -21.98 24.25 -19.71
CA ALA A 147 -21.60 25.40 -20.53
C ALA A 147 -22.54 25.57 -21.74
N ASN A 148 -22.87 24.47 -22.43
CA ASN A 148 -23.80 24.49 -23.57
C ASN A 148 -25.22 24.88 -23.15
N ALA A 149 -25.70 24.41 -22.00
CA ALA A 149 -27.02 24.79 -21.47
C ALA A 149 -27.10 26.29 -21.13
N LEU A 150 -26.02 26.87 -20.60
CA LEU A 150 -25.95 28.32 -20.33
C LEU A 150 -25.96 29.13 -21.64
N GLN A 151 -25.20 28.72 -22.65
CA GLN A 151 -25.19 29.42 -23.95
C GLN A 151 -26.55 29.39 -24.65
N SER A 152 -27.23 28.24 -24.68
CA SER A 152 -28.54 28.13 -25.33
C SER A 152 -29.60 28.99 -24.65
N SER A 153 -29.55 29.11 -23.31
CA SER A 153 -30.46 30.01 -22.56
C SER A 153 -30.25 31.50 -22.89
N GLN A 154 -29.00 31.93 -23.09
CA GLN A 154 -28.70 33.32 -23.47
C GLN A 154 -29.19 33.65 -24.89
N GLN A 155 -29.04 32.71 -25.85
CA GLN A 155 -29.52 32.92 -27.22
C GLN A 155 -31.05 33.08 -27.28
N GLN A 156 -31.80 32.32 -26.49
CA GLN A 156 -33.26 32.45 -26.44
C GLN A 156 -33.71 33.81 -25.89
N GLN A 157 -33.03 34.36 -24.87
CA GLN A 157 -33.34 35.71 -24.36
C GLN A 157 -33.06 36.81 -25.39
N GLN A 158 -31.99 36.67 -26.18
CA GLN A 158 -31.64 37.67 -27.20
C GLN A 158 -32.64 37.69 -28.37
N GLN A 159 -33.19 36.52 -28.74
CA GLN A 159 -34.24 36.43 -29.77
C GLN A 159 -35.56 37.08 -29.32
N GLN A 160 -35.95 36.89 -28.05
CA GLN A 160 -37.14 37.56 -27.50
C GLN A 160 -36.98 39.09 -27.48
N HIS A 161 -35.80 39.61 -27.15
CA HIS A 161 -35.56 41.06 -27.16
C HIS A 161 -35.59 41.67 -28.57
N ILE A 162 -35.09 40.96 -29.59
CA ILE A 162 -35.22 41.40 -30.99
C ILE A 162 -36.68 41.41 -31.46
N SER A 163 -37.49 40.43 -31.07
CA SER A 163 -38.90 40.36 -31.46
C SER A 163 -39.77 41.45 -30.82
N VAL A 164 -39.40 41.97 -29.64
CA VAL A 164 -40.19 43.02 -28.94
C VAL A 164 -39.86 44.44 -29.45
N LEU A 165 -38.69 44.66 -30.07
CA LEU A 165 -38.29 45.96 -30.60
C LEU A 165 -38.75 46.24 -32.05
N GLN A 166 -39.57 45.37 -32.66
CA GLN A 166 -40.04 45.60 -34.02
C GLN A 166 -41.21 46.61 -34.03
N PRO A 167 -41.06 47.82 -34.61
CA PRO A 167 -42.14 48.78 -34.69
C PRO A 167 -43.26 48.22 -35.58
N ALA A 168 -44.49 48.24 -35.08
CA ALA A 168 -45.68 47.82 -35.81
C ALA A 168 -46.08 48.86 -36.88
N TYR A 169 -45.25 49.03 -37.90
CA TYR A 169 -45.65 49.54 -39.21
C TYR A 169 -44.47 49.39 -40.19
N SER A 170 -44.63 48.50 -41.18
CA SER A 170 -44.40 48.84 -42.59
C SER A 170 -44.60 47.59 -43.45
N ASN A 171 -45.55 47.75 -44.36
CA ASN A 171 -45.76 46.97 -45.56
C ASN A 171 -44.60 47.23 -46.54
N ASN A 172 -43.84 46.21 -46.99
CA ASN A 172 -43.66 45.90 -48.42
C ASN A 172 -42.76 44.67 -48.67
N SER A 173 -43.14 43.93 -49.71
CA SER A 173 -42.34 43.14 -50.67
C SER A 173 -41.11 42.34 -50.23
N SER A 174 -41.18 41.05 -50.58
CA SER A 174 -40.09 40.11 -50.80
C SER A 174 -38.82 40.72 -51.42
N ALA A 175 -37.69 40.58 -50.73
CA ALA A 175 -36.37 40.49 -51.34
C ALA A 175 -35.47 39.65 -50.44
N SER A 176 -35.09 38.47 -50.94
CA SER A 176 -34.08 37.59 -50.35
C SER A 176 -32.75 38.35 -50.25
N ASN A 177 -32.23 38.51 -49.04
CA ASN A 177 -30.80 38.71 -48.80
C ASN A 177 -30.34 37.65 -47.82
N ASN A 178 -29.80 36.55 -48.36
CA ASN A 178 -28.95 35.65 -47.60
C ASN A 178 -27.66 36.41 -47.29
N LEU A 179 -27.60 37.07 -46.13
CA LEU A 179 -26.33 37.48 -45.57
C LEU A 179 -25.74 36.27 -44.83
N VAL A 180 -24.89 35.55 -45.53
CA VAL A 180 -23.98 34.56 -44.94
C VAL A 180 -23.05 35.29 -43.96
N ASN A 181 -23.33 35.15 -42.66
CA ASN A 181 -22.37 35.51 -41.62
C ASN A 181 -21.26 34.45 -41.60
N LEU A 182 -20.24 34.64 -42.43
CA LEU A 182 -19.02 33.83 -42.45
C LEU A 182 -18.08 34.26 -41.30
N GLY A 183 -18.49 33.92 -40.09
CA GLY A 183 -17.78 34.27 -38.86
C GLY A 183 -17.79 33.14 -37.84
N SER A 184 -17.38 31.94 -38.23
CA SER A 184 -16.89 30.90 -37.30
C SER A 184 -16.12 29.86 -38.09
N PHE A 185 -14.82 30.11 -38.26
CA PHE A 185 -13.87 29.06 -38.60
C PHE A 185 -13.61 28.22 -37.33
N PRO A 186 -13.89 26.92 -37.31
CA PRO A 186 -13.19 26.02 -36.41
C PRO A 186 -11.79 25.74 -37.00
N PRO A 187 -10.69 25.78 -36.24
CA PRO A 187 -9.48 25.18 -36.74
C PRO A 187 -9.66 23.66 -36.68
N SER A 188 -9.52 23.02 -37.83
CA SER A 188 -9.12 21.61 -37.93
C SER A 188 -7.95 21.36 -36.99
N PHE A 189 -8.06 20.30 -36.19
CA PHE A 189 -6.89 19.62 -35.66
C PHE A 189 -6.96 18.17 -36.17
N ASP A 190 -5.96 17.87 -37.01
CA ASP A 190 -5.68 16.61 -37.67
C ASP A 190 -5.46 15.46 -36.68
N LEU A 191 -6.10 14.32 -36.96
CA LEU A 191 -5.60 13.02 -36.52
C LEU A 191 -4.37 12.67 -37.37
N ALA A 192 -3.18 13.02 -36.90
CA ALA A 192 -1.96 12.36 -37.33
C ALA A 192 -1.53 11.36 -36.25
N VAL A 193 -1.67 10.08 -36.60
CA VAL A 193 -0.91 8.98 -36.00
C VAL A 193 0.58 9.27 -36.19
N GLU A 194 1.33 9.43 -35.11
CA GLU A 194 2.71 8.96 -34.95
C GLU A 194 3.09 8.93 -33.46
N THR A 195 3.73 7.83 -33.08
CA THR A 195 4.18 7.46 -31.73
C THR A 195 5.54 8.13 -31.37
N PRO A 196 6.09 7.96 -30.15
CA PRO A 196 6.47 9.02 -29.20
C PRO A 196 7.93 9.53 -29.31
N PRO A 197 8.30 10.54 -28.49
CA PRO A 197 9.42 10.28 -27.59
C PRO A 197 9.23 10.75 -26.14
N SER A 198 9.92 10.03 -25.28
CA SER A 198 10.07 10.18 -23.83
C SER A 198 10.47 11.57 -23.32
N SER A 199 10.24 11.71 -22.01
CA SER A 199 10.88 12.62 -21.06
C SER A 199 10.35 14.04 -21.02
N ARG A 200 9.52 14.30 -20.00
CA ARG A 200 9.84 15.33 -18.99
C ARG A 200 8.95 15.20 -17.75
N SER A 201 9.63 14.85 -16.67
CA SER A 201 9.32 15.17 -15.27
C SER A 201 8.59 16.50 -15.11
N PHE A 202 7.45 16.53 -14.42
CA PHE A 202 7.10 17.67 -13.59
C PHE A 202 6.42 17.25 -12.29
N ARG A 203 6.83 18.02 -11.28
CA ARG A 203 6.71 17.91 -9.84
C ARG A 203 5.38 18.51 -9.36
N PRO A 204 4.87 18.13 -8.17
CA PRO A 204 3.52 18.48 -7.74
C PRO A 204 3.45 19.81 -6.99
N THR A 205 2.45 20.61 -7.33
CA THR A 205 1.89 21.72 -6.55
C THR A 205 0.38 21.51 -6.63
N GLY A 206 -0.39 21.22 -5.58
CA GLY A 206 -0.32 21.70 -4.20
C GLY A 206 -1.55 22.59 -3.99
N VAL A 207 -2.36 22.27 -2.97
CA VAL A 207 -3.44 23.11 -2.39
C VAL A 207 -4.74 23.16 -3.24
N SER A 208 -5.98 23.01 -2.76
CA SER A 208 -6.59 22.88 -1.42
C SER A 208 -8.01 22.30 -1.58
N GLY A 209 -8.56 21.62 -0.56
CA GLY A 209 -10.03 21.44 -0.41
C GLY A 209 -10.71 22.72 0.10
N PRO A 210 -11.89 22.70 0.77
CA PRO A 210 -12.93 21.66 0.92
C PRO A 210 -14.39 22.21 0.82
N SER A 211 -15.42 21.34 0.88
CA SER A 211 -16.77 21.57 1.47
C SER A 211 -17.71 20.38 1.12
N ARG A 212 -18.13 19.52 2.06
CA ARG A 212 -19.35 19.62 2.93
C ARG A 212 -20.65 19.34 2.16
N ASP A 213 -21.66 18.57 2.60
CA ASP A 213 -22.10 17.97 3.88
C ASP A 213 -23.06 16.78 3.56
N GLU A 214 -23.15 15.80 4.48
CA GLU A 214 -24.33 15.03 5.00
C GLU A 214 -25.26 14.26 4.00
N ASP A 215 -25.71 13.00 4.19
CA ASP A 215 -26.39 12.31 5.31
C ASP A 215 -26.33 10.75 5.21
N GLU A 216 -26.29 10.09 6.38
CA GLU A 216 -27.02 8.87 6.89
C GLU A 216 -27.17 7.61 5.99
N ASP A 217 -26.98 6.34 6.41
CA ASP A 217 -27.40 5.62 7.63
C ASP A 217 -26.46 4.44 7.97
N GLU A 218 -26.43 4.09 9.26
CA GLU A 218 -25.67 3.01 9.88
C GLU A 218 -26.32 1.63 9.66
N ASP A 219 -25.53 0.62 9.29
CA ASP A 219 -25.77 -0.77 9.64
C ASP A 219 -24.44 -1.42 10.06
N GLU A 220 -24.39 -1.81 11.32
CA GLU A 220 -23.25 -2.32 12.07
C GLU A 220 -23.04 -3.82 11.79
N ASP A 221 -21.87 -4.24 11.27
CA ASP A 221 -21.34 -5.58 11.58
C ASP A 221 -19.80 -5.66 11.47
N SER A 222 -19.17 -5.83 12.63
CA SER A 222 -17.89 -6.52 12.86
C SER A 222 -16.70 -6.25 11.93
N ARG A 223 -15.87 -5.25 12.26
CA ARG A 223 -14.40 -5.46 12.21
C ARG A 223 -13.58 -4.49 13.08
N ASN A 224 -12.99 -5.09 14.11
CA ASN A 224 -11.93 -4.59 15.00
C ASN A 224 -10.88 -3.68 14.28
N PRO A 225 -10.65 -2.41 14.71
CA PRO A 225 -9.66 -1.55 14.07
C PRO A 225 -8.24 -1.80 14.63
N VAL A 226 -7.30 -1.98 13.71
CA VAL A 226 -5.85 -2.03 13.97
C VAL A 226 -5.41 -0.65 14.44
N ILE A 227 -5.11 -0.53 15.73
CA ILE A 227 -4.48 0.65 16.33
C ILE A 227 -3.07 0.81 15.75
N TYR A 228 -2.88 1.81 14.89
CA TYR A 228 -1.57 2.36 14.58
C TYR A 228 -1.34 3.58 15.48
N THR A 229 -0.61 3.39 16.58
CA THR A 229 -0.12 4.50 17.41
C THR A 229 1.10 5.13 16.76
N ASN A 230 0.91 6.29 16.12
CA ASN A 230 1.96 7.26 15.88
C ASN A 230 2.17 8.07 17.17
N HIS A 231 3.27 7.82 17.90
CA HIS A 231 3.74 8.74 18.92
C HIS A 231 4.98 9.47 18.41
N ILE A 232 4.79 10.73 18.02
CA ILE A 232 5.88 11.71 17.98
C ILE A 232 5.38 13.06 18.51
N LEU A 233 6.02 13.44 19.63
CA LEU A 233 6.35 14.79 20.08
C LEU A 233 5.20 15.78 20.32
N HIS A 234 4.90 16.04 21.59
CA HIS A 234 4.61 17.39 22.09
C HIS A 234 5.43 17.63 23.35
N GLY A 235 6.21 18.72 23.33
CA GLY A 235 7.05 19.15 24.43
C GLY A 235 6.28 19.86 25.54
N LYS A 236 6.87 19.82 26.73
CA LYS A 236 7.07 20.92 27.66
C LYS A 236 8.30 20.59 28.49
#